data_AF-A0A3B4AK42-F1
#
_entry.id   AF-A0A3B4AK42-F1
#
_cell.length_a   1.000
_cell.length_b   1.000
_cell.length_c   1.000
_cell.angle_alpha   90.00
_cell.angle_beta   90.00
_cell.angle_gamma   90.00
#
_symmetry.space_group_name_H-M   'P 1'
#
loop_
_entity.id
_entity.type
_entity.pdbx_description
1 polymer ?
#
loop_
_entity_poly.entity_id
_entity_poly.type
_entity_poly.pdbx_seq_one_letter_code
_entity_poly.pdbx_strand_id
1 'polypeptide(L)'
;MELKVWVDGVQRVVCGVTEATTCQEVVIALAQAIGRTGRYTLVEKWRDTERHLAPNESPVASLNTWGQYAGDVQLILHRTGPSLTERPPSEGPPLRGPERGLHRQSLPPLAKLRHPNNDHSLRRREPRRKSLTFTGAPRSLRDILSGVPLSEGEAKRRYLNGNGGSHHHHHTDLVRLVGLQRETLNVLERKLEAYESELHLWDEGRREILRLEKHLRKNEVEMEEEEFWATELQIELESERQLEDRLQELRMRLQGCEQEIEEKLAVVQGVEAGLEEERVQRERQETQWVTAAEARAQVLRVKTELKAQERQAVQLEGSCRALDRSLGQSSKKLQDMQQELEQLTKELRQVNLQQFIRQTGTKVTVLPAEPTEEESAPNSRGIGSQHAPGHLRVLHSPLTSGLNPEGIYV
;
A
#
# COMPACT_ATOMS: atom_id res chain seq x y z
N MET A 1 35.37 26.86 17.23
CA MET A 1 34.71 25.89 18.12
C MET A 1 34.67 24.53 17.42
N GLU A 2 34.44 23.45 18.17
CA GLU A 2 34.26 22.10 17.64
C GLU A 2 32.80 21.69 17.81
N LEU A 3 32.17 21.23 16.72
CA LEU A 3 30.77 20.85 16.71
C LEU A 3 30.64 19.34 16.50
N LYS A 4 29.95 18.65 17.42
CA LYS A 4 29.70 17.20 17.31
C LYS A 4 28.39 16.95 16.57
N VAL A 5 28.46 16.29 15.42
CA VAL A 5 27.30 16.00 14.57
C VAL A 5 27.24 14.52 14.26
N TRP A 6 26.08 13.89 14.43
CA TRP A 6 25.81 12.52 14.07
C TRP A 6 25.45 12.41 12.60
N VAL A 7 26.15 11.54 11.87
CA VAL A 7 25.87 11.25 10.46
C VAL A 7 25.82 9.75 10.25
N ASP A 8 24.70 9.23 9.75
CA ASP A 8 24.47 7.80 9.51
C ASP A 8 24.83 6.91 10.73
N GLY A 9 24.53 7.39 11.95
CA GLY A 9 24.82 6.67 13.19
C GLY A 9 26.26 6.80 13.71
N VAL A 10 27.12 7.57 13.05
CA VAL A 10 28.51 7.82 13.48
C VAL A 10 28.69 9.29 13.87
N GLN A 11 29.27 9.53 15.04
CA GLN A 11 29.60 10.89 15.48
C GLN A 11 30.84 11.42 14.73
N ARG A 12 30.69 12.57 14.08
CA ARG A 12 31.76 13.33 13.42
C ARG A 12 31.94 14.69 14.08
N VAL A 13 33.17 15.19 14.07
CA VAL A 13 33.51 16.51 14.63
C VAL A 13 33.84 17.46 13.49
N VAL A 14 33.14 18.59 13.44
CA VAL A 14 33.43 19.69 12.52
C VAL A 14 34.28 20.72 13.26
N CYS A 15 35.51 20.93 12.80
CA CYS A 15 36.42 21.93 13.35
C CYS A 15 36.28 23.27 12.61
N GLY A 16 36.54 24.37 13.30
CA GLY A 16 36.53 25.72 12.70
C GLY A 16 35.16 26.41 12.65
N VAL A 17 34.15 25.87 13.33
CA VAL A 17 32.80 26.45 13.40
C VAL A 17 32.83 27.73 14.26
N THR A 18 32.19 28.79 13.78
CA THR A 18 32.06 30.09 14.48
C THR A 18 30.58 30.49 14.60
N GLU A 19 30.26 31.51 15.38
CA GLU A 19 28.86 31.97 15.56
C GLU A 19 28.22 32.47 14.25
N ALA A 20 29.03 32.90 13.29
CA ALA A 20 28.60 33.34 11.97
C ALA A 20 28.39 32.19 10.96
N THR A 21 28.92 31.00 11.24
CA THR A 21 28.75 29.86 10.32
C THR A 21 27.30 29.39 10.32
N THR A 22 26.74 29.24 9.13
CA THR A 22 25.34 28.83 8.95
C THR A 22 25.19 27.31 8.96
N CYS A 23 23.99 26.82 9.28
CA CYS A 23 23.68 25.40 9.18
C CYS A 23 23.92 24.89 7.76
N GLN A 24 23.65 25.71 6.74
CA GLN A 24 23.94 25.39 5.35
C GLN A 24 25.43 25.10 5.11
N GLU A 25 26.34 25.94 5.61
CA GLU A 25 27.79 25.74 5.45
C GLU A 25 28.26 24.45 6.13
N VAL A 26 27.79 24.19 7.35
CA VAL A 26 28.13 22.97 8.10
C VAL A 26 27.61 21.72 7.39
N VAL A 27 26.37 21.78 6.89
CA VAL A 27 25.75 20.70 6.12
C VAL A 27 26.54 20.43 4.83
N ILE A 28 26.92 21.47 4.09
CA ILE A 28 27.71 21.33 2.86
C ILE A 28 29.09 20.72 3.17
N ALA A 29 29.77 21.21 4.21
CA ALA A 29 31.07 20.70 4.61
C ALA A 29 31.02 19.22 5.00
N LEU A 30 30.00 18.82 5.78
CA LEU A 30 29.78 17.41 6.13
C LEU A 30 29.47 16.56 4.90
N ALA A 31 28.55 17.00 4.05
CA ALA A 31 28.19 16.28 2.82
C ALA A 31 29.39 16.10 1.88
N GLN A 32 30.22 17.13 1.74
CA GLN A 32 31.47 17.08 0.98
C GLN A 32 32.49 16.11 1.59
N ALA A 33 32.67 16.13 2.92
CA ALA A 33 33.58 15.22 3.62
C ALA A 33 33.12 13.75 3.58
N ILE A 34 31.82 13.50 3.39
CA ILE A 34 31.25 12.16 3.24
C ILE A 34 31.24 11.73 1.75
N GLY A 35 31.46 12.67 0.82
CA GLY A 35 31.43 12.40 -0.61
C GLY A 35 30.02 12.12 -1.16
N ARG A 36 28.98 12.42 -0.38
CA ARG A 36 27.57 12.18 -0.76
C ARG A 36 26.89 13.52 -0.99
N THR A 37 26.58 13.83 -2.24
CA THR A 37 25.88 15.06 -2.62
C THR A 37 24.36 14.85 -2.58
N GLY A 38 23.64 15.74 -1.90
CA GLY A 38 22.19 15.60 -1.70
C GLY A 38 21.61 16.78 -0.91
N ARG A 39 20.30 16.76 -0.69
CA ARG A 39 19.62 17.71 0.21
C ARG A 39 19.68 17.17 1.63
N TYR A 40 20.31 17.94 2.49
CA TYR A 40 20.48 17.60 3.90
C TYR A 40 19.97 18.76 4.75
N THR A 41 19.46 18.42 5.93
CA THR A 41 19.03 19.35 6.97
C THR A 41 19.66 18.94 8.28
N LEU A 42 19.95 19.93 9.11
CA LEU A 42 20.54 19.71 10.43
C LEU A 42 19.39 19.67 11.44
N VAL A 43 19.33 18.62 12.24
CA VAL A 43 18.27 18.37 13.21
C VAL A 43 18.87 18.40 14.61
N GLU A 44 18.27 19.16 15.51
CA GLU A 44 18.61 19.15 16.92
C GLU A 44 17.67 18.20 17.64
N LYS A 45 18.22 17.16 18.25
CA LYS A 45 17.48 16.19 19.05
C LYS A 45 17.81 16.39 20.51
N TRP A 46 16.79 16.66 21.31
CA TRP A 46 16.87 16.68 22.76
C TRP A 46 15.79 15.76 23.34
N ARG A 47 16.21 14.66 23.98
CA ARG A 47 15.31 13.59 24.46
C ARG A 47 14.37 13.11 23.33
N ASP A 48 13.07 13.32 23.48
CA ASP A 48 12.02 12.96 22.51
C ASP A 48 11.57 14.13 21.61
N THR A 49 12.25 15.27 21.69
CA THR A 49 11.95 16.45 20.87
C THR A 49 13.00 16.62 19.77
N GLU A 50 12.54 16.59 18.51
CA GLU A 50 13.36 16.82 17.33
C GLU A 50 12.96 18.13 16.67
N ARG A 51 13.93 19.04 16.46
CA ARG A 51 13.73 20.33 15.80
C ARG A 51 14.61 20.43 14.56
N HIS A 52 14.00 20.71 13.41
CA HIS A 52 14.74 21.00 12.18
C HIS A 52 15.25 22.44 12.20
N LEU A 53 16.55 22.62 11.98
CA LEU A 53 17.15 23.95 11.81
C LEU A 53 16.99 24.44 10.38
N ALA A 54 16.73 25.74 10.24
CA ALA A 54 16.68 26.38 8.94
C ALA A 54 18.10 26.57 8.37
N PRO A 55 18.28 26.58 7.02
CA PRO A 55 19.61 26.69 6.41
C PRO A 55 20.38 27.96 6.78
N ASN A 56 19.66 29.05 7.07
CA ASN A 56 20.18 30.36 7.44
C ASN A 56 20.42 30.56 8.95
N GLU A 57 19.98 29.63 9.80
CA GLU A 57 20.27 29.67 11.24
C GLU A 57 21.71 29.22 11.50
N SER A 58 22.33 29.67 12.59
CA SER A 58 23.66 29.16 12.99
C SER A 58 23.53 28.06 14.04
N PRO A 59 24.22 26.92 13.87
CA PRO A 59 24.08 25.78 14.79
C PRO A 59 24.64 26.09 16.17
N VAL A 60 25.63 27.00 16.26
CA VAL A 60 26.17 27.47 17.54
C VAL A 60 25.15 28.36 18.27
N ALA A 61 24.42 29.24 17.57
CA ALA A 61 23.37 30.04 18.21
C ALA A 61 22.23 29.15 18.69
N SER A 62 21.82 28.17 17.90
CA SER A 62 20.77 27.22 18.30
C SER A 62 21.19 26.39 19.52
N LEU A 63 22.41 25.88 19.58
CA LEU A 63 22.94 25.24 20.80
C LEU A 63 22.99 26.21 22.00
N ASN A 64 23.38 27.46 21.76
CA ASN A 64 23.41 28.48 22.82
C ASN A 64 22.03 28.81 23.37
N THR A 65 20.94 28.66 22.59
CA THR A 65 19.58 28.83 23.13
C THR A 65 19.21 27.82 24.22
N TRP A 66 19.86 26.65 24.24
CA TRP A 66 19.67 25.63 25.26
C TRP A 66 20.51 25.86 26.53
N GLY A 67 21.48 26.78 26.49
CA GLY A 67 22.29 27.18 27.63
C GLY A 67 22.97 26.01 28.34
N GLN A 68 22.57 25.75 29.59
CA GLN A 68 23.15 24.66 30.42
C GLN A 68 22.87 23.26 29.86
N TYR A 69 21.81 23.09 29.07
CA TYR A 69 21.43 21.81 28.48
C TYR A 69 22.06 21.57 27.11
N ALA A 70 22.88 22.50 26.60
CA ALA A 70 23.52 22.37 25.28
C ALA A 70 24.39 21.10 25.15
N GLY A 71 24.92 20.58 26.26
CA GLY A 71 25.70 19.34 26.29
C GLY A 71 24.89 18.07 26.00
N ASP A 72 23.57 18.08 26.26
CA ASP A 72 22.67 16.94 26.07
C ASP A 72 21.98 16.96 24.69
N VAL A 73 22.10 18.07 23.95
CA VAL A 73 21.51 18.22 22.61
C VAL A 73 22.40 17.52 21.59
N GLN A 74 21.81 16.65 20.79
CA GLN A 74 22.49 15.96 19.70
C GLN A 74 22.13 16.61 18.37
N LEU A 75 23.15 17.04 17.63
CA LEU A 75 22.99 17.49 16.25
C LEU A 75 23.07 16.29 15.32
N ILE A 76 22.09 16.10 14.46
CA ILE A 76 21.97 14.97 13.55
C ILE A 76 21.82 15.51 12.13
N LEU A 77 22.65 15.02 11.21
CA LEU A 77 22.52 15.33 9.79
C LEU A 77 21.45 14.42 9.17
N HIS A 78 20.27 14.97 8.92
CA HIS A 78 19.19 14.25 8.28
C HIS A 78 19.20 14.49 6.77
N ARG A 79 18.98 13.43 5.98
CA ARG A 79 18.89 13.54 4.54
C ARG A 79 17.43 13.68 4.13
N THR A 80 17.09 14.83 3.55
CA THR A 80 15.71 15.20 3.18
C THR A 80 15.43 15.08 1.68
N GLY A 81 16.42 14.70 0.85
CA GLY A 81 16.19 14.47 -0.58
C GLY A 81 16.96 13.27 -1.16
N PRO A 82 16.54 12.77 -2.34
CA PRO A 82 17.26 11.71 -3.04
C PRO A 82 18.67 12.20 -3.41
N SER A 83 19.70 11.41 -3.08
CA SER A 83 21.07 11.70 -3.52
C SER A 83 21.16 11.38 -5.01
N LEU A 84 21.85 12.22 -5.76
CA LEU A 84 22.16 11.95 -7.16
C LEU A 84 23.26 10.87 -7.33
N THR A 85 23.72 10.25 -6.23
CA THR A 85 24.95 9.46 -6.21
C THR A 85 24.88 8.13 -5.45
N GLU A 86 23.75 7.71 -4.86
CA GLU A 86 23.66 6.38 -4.25
C GLU A 86 22.85 5.40 -5.09
N ARG A 87 23.59 4.58 -5.82
CA ARG A 87 23.14 3.29 -6.36
C ARG A 87 23.44 2.21 -5.31
N PRO A 88 22.47 1.43 -4.83
CA PRO A 88 22.77 0.24 -4.02
C PRO A 88 23.41 -0.86 -4.91
N PRO A 89 24.22 -1.77 -4.35
CA PRO A 89 24.77 -2.88 -5.10
C PRO A 89 23.74 -4.02 -5.13
N SER A 90 22.90 -4.09 -6.16
CA SER A 90 22.33 -5.38 -6.60
C SER A 90 21.69 -5.28 -7.99
N GLU A 91 22.08 -6.25 -8.80
CA GLU A 91 21.58 -6.78 -10.08
C GLU A 91 20.45 -6.05 -10.86
N GLY A 92 20.78 -5.64 -12.10
CA GLY A 92 19.81 -5.31 -13.15
C GLY A 92 20.49 -4.71 -14.40
N PRO A 93 20.13 -5.08 -15.66
CA PRO A 93 20.85 -4.64 -16.87
C PRO A 93 20.57 -3.16 -17.22
N PRO A 94 21.47 -2.50 -17.99
CA PRO A 94 21.49 -1.04 -18.10
C PRO A 94 20.54 -0.52 -19.18
N LEU A 95 19.58 0.32 -18.80
CA LEU A 95 18.86 1.18 -19.75
C LEU A 95 18.74 2.61 -19.20
N ARG A 96 19.00 3.56 -20.11
CA ARG A 96 18.86 5.03 -20.05
C ARG A 96 19.99 5.87 -19.46
N GLY A 97 20.31 6.89 -20.26
CA GLY A 97 21.39 7.87 -20.09
C GLY A 97 21.07 9.01 -19.10
N PRO A 98 21.78 10.14 -19.20
CA PRO A 98 22.02 11.04 -18.08
C PRO A 98 20.79 11.86 -17.70
N GLU A 99 20.24 11.61 -16.51
CA GLU A 99 19.15 12.40 -15.92
C GLU A 99 19.64 13.80 -15.52
N ARG A 100 19.26 14.80 -16.31
CA ARG A 100 19.24 16.21 -15.88
C ARG A 100 18.00 16.42 -15.02
N GLY A 101 18.21 16.98 -13.83
CA GLY A 101 17.22 17.03 -12.75
C GLY A 101 15.86 17.67 -13.10
N LEU A 102 14.82 17.13 -12.49
CA LEU A 102 13.47 17.68 -12.41
C LEU A 102 13.45 18.89 -11.48
N HIS A 103 13.92 20.03 -11.96
CA HIS A 103 13.53 21.34 -11.45
C HIS A 103 13.72 22.38 -12.55
N ARG A 104 12.96 22.24 -13.65
CA ARG A 104 12.82 23.33 -14.62
C ARG A 104 11.92 24.37 -13.96
N GLN A 105 12.55 25.35 -13.35
CA GLN A 105 11.93 26.62 -12.98
C GLN A 105 11.28 27.18 -14.25
N SER A 106 9.96 27.08 -14.35
CA SER A 106 9.17 27.69 -15.40
C SER A 106 9.02 29.18 -15.12
N LEU A 107 10.13 29.92 -15.14
CA LEU A 107 10.16 31.37 -15.28
C LEU A 107 11.36 31.76 -16.16
N PRO A 108 11.15 32.41 -17.31
CA PRO A 108 12.26 32.92 -18.11
C PRO A 108 12.93 34.12 -17.40
N PRO A 109 14.27 34.28 -17.45
CA PRO A 109 14.92 35.48 -16.94
C PRO A 109 14.47 36.70 -17.76
N LEU A 110 13.81 37.64 -17.10
CA LEU A 110 13.67 39.02 -17.58
C LEU A 110 15.06 39.64 -17.76
N ALA A 111 15.61 39.62 -18.97
CA ALA A 111 16.81 40.39 -19.29
C ALA A 111 17.01 40.60 -20.80
N LYS A 112 16.36 41.61 -21.36
CA LYS A 112 16.91 42.36 -22.52
C LYS A 112 16.68 43.86 -22.33
N LEU A 113 17.38 44.43 -21.33
CA LEU A 113 17.68 45.86 -21.25
C LEU A 113 19.20 46.00 -21.31
N ARG A 114 19.78 46.10 -22.51
CA ARG A 114 21.14 46.64 -22.73
C ARG A 114 21.30 47.25 -24.13
N HIS A 115 21.52 48.55 -24.15
CA HIS A 115 22.39 49.27 -25.10
C HIS A 115 23.34 50.14 -24.24
N PRO A 116 24.40 50.76 -24.79
CA PRO A 116 25.47 50.26 -25.66
C PRO A 116 26.86 50.56 -25.04
N ASN A 117 27.94 50.00 -25.61
CA ASN A 117 29.37 50.42 -25.57
C ASN A 117 30.40 49.36 -25.16
N ASN A 118 31.50 49.46 -25.90
CA ASN A 118 32.83 48.90 -25.76
C ASN A 118 33.08 47.47 -26.26
N ASP A 119 33.54 47.50 -27.52
CA ASP A 119 34.88 47.09 -27.93
C ASP A 119 35.24 45.61 -28.05
N HIS A 120 35.34 45.27 -29.34
CA HIS A 120 36.38 44.49 -30.01
C HIS A 120 36.32 42.95 -29.97
N SER A 121 36.42 42.44 -31.21
CA SER A 121 36.73 41.08 -31.66
C SER A 121 35.58 40.08 -31.44
N LEU A 122 34.99 39.49 -32.47
CA LEU A 122 35.63 38.59 -33.44
C LEU A 122 34.86 38.59 -34.78
N ARG A 123 35.55 39.00 -35.84
CA ARG A 123 35.12 38.83 -37.24
C ARG A 123 35.28 37.36 -37.66
N ARG A 124 34.21 36.71 -38.11
CA ARG A 124 34.21 35.54 -39.01
C ARG A 124 32.78 35.33 -39.53
N ARG A 125 32.42 35.19 -40.81
CA ARG A 125 33.08 35.33 -42.12
C ARG A 125 31.94 35.18 -43.14
N GLU A 126 31.48 36.26 -43.75
CA GLU A 126 30.47 36.17 -44.82
C GLU A 126 31.11 35.77 -46.17
N PRO A 127 30.39 35.03 -47.04
CA PRO A 127 30.91 34.60 -48.33
C PRO A 127 31.15 35.76 -49.30
N ARG A 128 32.41 35.87 -49.75
CA ARG A 128 32.87 36.77 -50.83
C ARG A 128 32.07 36.55 -52.13
N ARG A 129 31.36 37.58 -52.56
CA ARG A 129 31.06 37.80 -53.99
C ARG A 129 31.83 39.03 -54.50
N LYS A 130 32.97 38.70 -55.12
CA LYS A 130 33.61 39.27 -56.30
C LYS A 130 33.37 40.76 -56.61
N SER A 131 34.48 41.47 -56.47
CA SER A 131 34.84 42.79 -56.97
C SER A 131 34.29 43.17 -58.35
N LEU A 132 33.70 44.37 -58.42
CA LEU A 132 33.89 45.29 -59.53
C LEU A 132 33.99 46.71 -58.96
N THR A 133 35.17 47.06 -58.47
CA THR A 133 35.55 48.46 -58.24
C THR A 133 35.81 49.11 -59.60
N PHE A 134 34.91 49.97 -60.04
CA PHE A 134 35.23 50.94 -61.09
C PHE A 134 36.02 52.07 -60.44
N THR A 135 37.35 51.96 -60.43
CA THR A 135 38.23 53.12 -60.21
C THR A 135 38.14 54.01 -61.45
N GLY A 136 37.11 54.84 -61.50
CA GLY A 136 37.00 55.93 -62.47
C GLY A 136 37.29 57.25 -61.76
N ALA A 137 38.50 57.78 -61.95
CA ALA A 137 38.85 59.13 -61.55
C ALA A 137 37.83 60.15 -62.10
N PRO A 138 37.56 61.27 -61.41
CA PRO A 138 36.67 62.30 -61.93
C PRO A 138 37.32 62.93 -63.17
N ARG A 139 36.78 62.64 -64.35
CA ARG A 139 37.14 63.37 -65.56
C ARG A 139 36.62 64.79 -65.40
N SER A 140 37.53 65.74 -65.49
CA SER A 140 37.23 67.17 -65.54
C SER A 140 36.34 67.46 -66.76
N LEU A 141 35.33 68.32 -66.58
CA LEU A 141 34.46 68.83 -67.65
C LEU A 141 35.23 69.51 -68.81
N ARG A 142 36.54 69.74 -68.64
CA ARG A 142 37.42 70.27 -69.67
C ARG A 142 37.79 69.26 -70.76
N ASP A 143 37.74 67.96 -70.48
CA ASP A 143 38.20 66.91 -71.41
C ASP A 143 37.11 66.41 -72.37
N ILE A 144 35.83 66.66 -72.06
CA ILE A 144 34.70 66.34 -72.96
C ILE A 144 34.56 67.39 -74.08
N LEU A 145 35.02 68.62 -73.81
CA LEU A 145 34.96 69.74 -74.77
C LEU A 145 36.24 69.91 -75.60
N SER A 146 37.28 69.12 -75.32
CA SER A 146 38.62 69.30 -75.90
C SER A 146 39.13 68.00 -76.54
N GLY A 147 38.62 67.61 -77.71
CA GLY A 147 39.29 66.54 -78.47
C GLY A 147 38.51 65.89 -79.61
N VAL A 148 38.43 66.55 -80.76
CA VAL A 148 38.74 65.93 -82.07
C VAL A 148 39.42 67.00 -82.95
N PRO A 149 40.68 66.84 -83.35
CA PRO A 149 41.29 67.61 -84.42
C PRO A 149 41.25 66.87 -85.77
N LEU A 150 41.31 67.68 -86.83
CA LEU A 150 41.57 67.39 -88.25
C LEU A 150 40.33 67.19 -89.14
N SER A 151 39.98 68.24 -89.89
CA SER A 151 40.29 68.24 -91.32
C SER A 151 40.26 69.66 -91.88
N GLU A 152 41.31 69.97 -92.64
CA GLU A 152 41.63 71.23 -93.31
C GLU A 152 40.53 71.73 -94.25
N GLY A 153 40.46 73.06 -94.36
CA GLY A 153 39.61 73.78 -95.29
C GLY A 153 39.94 75.27 -95.24
N GLU A 154 41.07 75.64 -95.86
CA GLU A 154 41.48 77.02 -96.07
C GLU A 154 40.40 77.85 -96.77
N ALA A 155 39.92 78.92 -96.14
CA ALA A 155 39.16 79.98 -96.84
C ALA A 155 39.35 81.35 -96.17
N LYS A 156 40.60 81.79 -96.16
CA LYS A 156 41.07 83.16 -96.50
C LYS A 156 39.98 84.24 -96.66
N ARG A 157 39.75 85.08 -95.65
CA ARG A 157 39.52 86.55 -95.78
C ARG A 157 39.91 87.23 -94.46
N ARG A 158 41.14 87.75 -94.36
CA ARG A 158 41.47 89.18 -94.48
C ARG A 158 40.51 90.09 -93.70
N TYR A 159 40.91 90.40 -92.46
CA TYR A 159 40.55 91.63 -91.78
C TYR A 159 41.16 92.81 -92.53
N LEU A 160 40.33 93.78 -92.95
CA LEU A 160 40.70 95.19 -93.04
C LEU A 160 39.44 96.04 -92.79
N ASN A 161 39.62 97.02 -91.91
CA ASN A 161 38.68 98.04 -91.43
C ASN A 161 37.82 98.74 -92.50
N GLY A 162 36.63 99.18 -92.08
CA GLY A 162 35.93 100.30 -92.72
C GLY A 162 34.48 100.54 -92.24
N ASN A 163 34.31 101.55 -91.37
CA ASN A 163 33.16 102.45 -91.19
C ASN A 163 31.73 101.96 -90.86
N GLY A 164 31.25 102.42 -89.70
CA GLY A 164 29.99 103.17 -89.51
C GLY A 164 28.71 102.61 -90.14
N GLY A 165 28.01 101.74 -89.40
CA GLY A 165 26.68 101.22 -89.76
C GLY A 165 26.30 99.87 -89.10
N SER A 166 27.25 99.23 -88.43
CA SER A 166 27.15 97.82 -88.01
C SER A 166 26.58 97.58 -86.58
N HIS A 167 26.48 98.63 -85.74
CA HIS A 167 26.04 98.46 -84.35
C HIS A 167 24.56 98.02 -84.20
N HIS A 168 23.69 98.42 -85.13
CA HIS A 168 22.26 98.08 -85.03
C HIS A 168 21.98 96.61 -85.40
N HIS A 169 22.67 96.07 -86.42
CA HIS A 169 22.53 94.67 -86.83
C HIS A 169 23.15 93.69 -85.83
N HIS A 170 24.33 94.01 -85.28
CA HIS A 170 24.91 93.20 -84.20
C HIS A 170 24.04 93.23 -82.93
N HIS A 171 23.42 94.36 -82.59
CA HIS A 171 22.48 94.44 -81.47
C HIS A 171 21.24 93.56 -81.70
N THR A 172 20.65 93.57 -82.91
CA THR A 172 19.50 92.71 -83.23
C THR A 172 19.85 91.22 -83.23
N ASP A 173 21.06 90.84 -83.64
CA ASP A 173 21.52 89.45 -83.63
C ASP A 173 21.82 88.95 -82.21
N LEU A 174 22.39 89.81 -81.35
CA LEU A 174 22.55 89.53 -79.92
C LEU A 174 21.21 89.35 -79.22
N VAL A 175 20.22 90.21 -79.48
CA VAL A 175 18.88 90.07 -78.92
C VAL A 175 18.22 88.75 -79.36
N ARG A 176 18.39 88.35 -80.62
CA ARG A 176 17.92 87.04 -81.12
C ARG A 176 18.63 85.88 -80.43
N LEU A 177 19.95 85.96 -80.28
CA LEU A 177 20.73 84.93 -79.60
C LEU A 177 20.34 84.81 -78.12
N VAL A 178 20.13 85.93 -77.43
CA VAL A 178 19.62 85.96 -76.05
C VAL A 178 18.20 85.38 -75.97
N GLY A 179 17.36 85.63 -76.97
CA GLY A 179 16.04 84.99 -77.10
C GLY A 179 16.13 83.47 -77.22
N LEU A 180 16.97 82.97 -78.12
CA LEU A 180 17.23 81.53 -78.29
C LEU A 180 17.88 80.91 -77.04
N GLN A 181 18.80 81.62 -76.38
CA GLN A 181 19.39 81.20 -75.10
C GLN A 181 18.33 81.12 -74.01
N ARG A 182 17.40 82.07 -73.96
CA ARG A 182 16.28 82.04 -73.00
C ARG A 182 15.32 80.89 -73.27
N GLU A 183 14.99 80.62 -74.54
CA GLU A 183 14.15 79.48 -74.92
C GLU A 183 14.81 78.13 -74.59
N THR A 184 16.11 78.00 -74.88
CA THR A 184 16.87 76.79 -74.54
C THR A 184 16.98 76.61 -73.02
N LEU A 185 17.21 77.68 -72.26
CA LEU A 185 17.15 77.65 -70.79
C LEU A 185 15.77 77.20 -70.30
N ASN A 186 14.67 77.78 -70.80
CA ASN A 186 13.32 77.39 -70.43
C ASN A 186 13.02 75.90 -70.70
N VAL A 187 13.55 75.34 -71.79
CA VAL A 187 13.40 73.89 -72.10
C VAL A 187 14.21 73.04 -71.13
N LEU A 188 15.42 73.48 -70.76
CA LEU A 188 16.25 72.78 -69.78
C LEU A 188 15.63 72.85 -68.37
N GLU A 189 15.05 73.98 -67.98
CA GLU A 189 14.33 74.16 -66.71
C GLU A 189 13.16 73.17 -66.60
N ARG A 190 12.29 73.08 -67.62
CA ARG A 190 11.18 72.09 -67.62
C ARG A 190 11.66 70.64 -67.57
N LYS A 191 12.80 70.33 -68.19
CA LYS A 191 13.40 68.98 -68.11
C LYS A 191 13.96 68.70 -66.71
N LEU A 192 14.59 69.70 -66.08
CA LEU A 192 15.04 69.59 -64.69
C LEU A 192 13.85 69.38 -63.76
N GLU A 193 12.78 70.15 -63.89
CA GLU A 193 11.54 69.98 -63.12
C GLU A 193 10.94 68.57 -63.30
N ALA A 194 10.95 68.03 -64.53
CA ALA A 194 10.50 66.67 -64.80
C ALA A 194 11.39 65.63 -64.09
N TYR A 195 12.71 65.75 -64.19
CA TYR A 195 13.65 64.87 -63.48
C TYR A 195 13.55 65.00 -61.95
N GLU A 196 13.33 66.20 -61.42
CA GLU A 196 13.07 66.44 -59.99
C GLU A 196 11.78 65.73 -59.55
N SER A 197 10.72 65.80 -60.35
CA SER A 197 9.46 65.09 -60.07
C SER A 197 9.64 63.57 -60.10
N GLU A 198 10.42 63.03 -61.04
CA GLU A 198 10.76 61.61 -61.09
C GLU A 198 11.59 61.20 -59.87
N LEU A 199 12.59 61.98 -59.47
CA LEU A 199 13.39 61.73 -58.27
C LEU A 199 12.53 61.68 -57.00
N HIS A 200 11.54 62.56 -56.88
CA HIS A 200 10.60 62.55 -55.77
C HIS A 200 9.74 61.27 -55.74
N LEU A 201 9.25 60.80 -56.89
CA LEU A 201 8.53 59.51 -56.98
C LEU A 201 9.44 58.34 -56.59
N TRP A 202 10.70 58.36 -57.02
CA TRP A 202 11.69 57.36 -56.60
C TRP A 202 11.99 57.43 -55.09
N ASP A 203 11.98 58.62 -54.48
CA ASP A 203 12.11 58.78 -53.02
C ASP A 203 10.87 58.29 -52.25
N GLU A 204 9.67 58.46 -52.80
CA GLU A 204 8.43 57.89 -52.27
C GLU A 204 8.44 56.37 -52.33
N GLY A 205 8.80 55.80 -53.49
CA GLY A 205 8.96 54.36 -53.65
C GLY A 205 10.01 53.78 -52.69
N ARG A 206 11.16 54.47 -52.53
CA ARG A 206 12.19 54.07 -51.56
C ARG A 206 11.69 54.10 -50.12
N ARG A 207 10.93 55.13 -49.73
CA ARG A 207 10.31 55.19 -48.39
C ARG A 207 9.32 54.07 -48.16
N GLU A 208 8.53 53.72 -49.17
CA GLU A 208 7.58 52.62 -49.07
C GLU A 208 8.26 51.26 -48.96
N ILE A 209 9.30 51.01 -49.76
CA ILE A 209 10.14 49.81 -49.65
C ILE A 209 10.69 49.67 -48.22
N LEU A 210 11.21 50.74 -47.62
CA LEU A 210 11.70 50.70 -46.24
C LEU A 210 10.61 50.39 -45.20
N ARG A 211 9.38 50.85 -45.40
CA ARG A 211 8.25 50.51 -44.51
C ARG A 211 7.90 49.03 -44.64
N LEU A 212 7.80 48.53 -45.87
CA LEU A 212 7.51 47.13 -46.15
C LEU A 212 8.61 46.21 -45.62
N GLU A 213 9.89 46.57 -45.78
CA GLU A 213 11.01 45.84 -45.19
C GLU A 213 10.92 45.78 -43.67
N LYS A 214 10.55 46.89 -43.01
CA LYS A 214 10.36 46.90 -41.55
C LYS A 214 9.20 46.01 -41.14
N HIS A 215 8.11 45.97 -41.91
CA HIS A 215 6.96 45.10 -41.66
C HIS A 215 7.33 43.64 -41.89
N LEU A 216 8.04 43.34 -42.97
CA LEU A 216 8.52 42.00 -43.29
C LEU A 216 9.42 41.48 -42.17
N ARG A 217 10.37 42.28 -41.67
CA ARG A 217 11.20 41.89 -40.51
C ARG A 217 10.41 41.63 -39.23
N LYS A 218 9.31 42.37 -39.00
CA LYS A 218 8.44 42.11 -37.85
C LYS A 218 7.70 40.79 -38.02
N ASN A 219 7.11 40.58 -39.19
CA ASN A 219 6.42 39.34 -39.51
C ASN A 219 7.38 38.15 -39.44
N GLU A 220 8.63 38.28 -39.89
CA GLU A 220 9.66 37.24 -39.74
C GLU A 220 9.88 36.87 -38.26
N VAL A 221 10.02 37.85 -37.37
CA VAL A 221 10.18 37.59 -35.93
C VAL A 221 8.91 36.96 -35.33
N GLU A 222 7.73 37.44 -35.69
CA GLU A 222 6.46 36.86 -35.24
C GLU A 222 6.30 35.41 -35.68
N MET A 223 6.67 35.09 -36.92
CA MET A 223 6.69 33.71 -37.43
C MET A 223 7.68 32.83 -36.67
N GLU A 224 8.89 33.31 -36.38
CA GLU A 224 9.87 32.59 -35.57
C GLU A 224 9.35 32.31 -34.15
N GLU A 225 8.65 33.27 -33.55
CA GLU A 225 8.02 33.10 -32.24
C GLU A 225 6.88 32.07 -32.28
N GLU A 226 6.02 32.12 -33.29
CA GLU A 226 4.95 31.13 -33.49
C GLU A 226 5.51 29.72 -33.69
N GLU A 227 6.55 29.57 -34.51
CA GLU A 227 7.25 28.30 -34.72
C GLU A 227 7.85 27.79 -33.40
N PHE A 228 8.48 28.66 -32.61
CA PHE A 228 9.01 28.31 -31.30
C PHE A 228 7.89 27.79 -30.38
N TRP A 229 6.78 28.51 -30.26
CA TRP A 229 5.66 28.07 -29.41
C TRP A 229 5.01 26.78 -29.90
N ALA A 230 4.90 26.58 -31.22
CA ALA A 230 4.43 25.32 -31.78
C ALA A 230 5.35 24.15 -31.40
N THR A 231 6.67 24.36 -31.41
CA THR A 231 7.62 23.33 -30.98
C THR A 231 7.55 23.05 -29.48
N GLU A 232 7.46 24.07 -28.62
CA GLU A 232 7.32 23.87 -27.18
C GLU A 232 6.00 23.17 -26.85
N LEU A 233 4.90 23.54 -27.50
CA LEU A 233 3.61 22.87 -27.34
C LEU A 233 3.70 21.38 -27.73
N GLN A 234 4.36 21.06 -28.84
CA GLN A 234 4.56 19.68 -29.27
C GLN A 234 5.37 18.88 -28.24
N ILE A 235 6.44 19.46 -27.68
CA ILE A 235 7.25 18.83 -26.64
C ILE A 235 6.40 18.57 -25.39
N GLU A 236 5.57 19.53 -24.98
CA GLU A 236 4.70 19.36 -23.81
C GLU A 236 3.62 18.29 -24.04
N LEU A 237 3.03 18.21 -25.23
CA LEU A 237 2.08 17.14 -25.56
C LEU A 237 2.77 15.75 -25.55
N GLU A 238 4.01 15.66 -26.01
CA GLU A 238 4.80 14.42 -25.92
C GLU A 238 5.19 14.10 -24.48
N SER A 239 5.46 15.11 -23.66
CA SER A 239 5.77 14.95 -22.23
C SER A 239 4.54 14.43 -21.47
N GLU A 240 3.36 15.00 -21.75
CA GLU A 240 2.08 14.58 -21.20
C GLU A 240 1.79 13.12 -21.54
N ARG A 241 1.90 12.74 -22.82
CA ARG A 241 1.72 11.33 -23.25
C ARG A 241 2.67 10.38 -22.52
N GLN A 242 3.95 10.75 -22.37
CA GLN A 242 4.90 9.93 -21.62
C GLN A 242 4.55 9.79 -20.14
N LEU A 243 3.98 10.84 -19.53
CA LEU A 243 3.51 10.78 -18.16
C LEU A 243 2.26 9.90 -18.04
N GLU A 244 1.33 9.99 -18.99
CA GLU A 244 0.15 9.13 -19.07
C GLU A 244 0.54 7.67 -19.20
N ASP A 245 1.47 7.32 -20.10
CA ASP A 245 1.97 5.96 -20.28
C ASP A 245 2.60 5.41 -18.99
N ARG A 246 3.43 6.21 -18.31
CA ARG A 246 4.02 5.82 -17.02
C ARG A 246 2.96 5.65 -15.93
N LEU A 247 1.95 6.50 -15.92
CA LEU A 247 0.85 6.42 -14.96
C LEU A 247 0.04 5.15 -15.21
N GLN A 248 -0.26 4.83 -16.47
CA GLN A 248 -0.90 3.56 -16.84
C GLN A 248 -0.04 2.36 -16.44
N GLU A 249 1.27 2.38 -16.69
CA GLU A 249 2.18 1.31 -16.26
C GLU A 249 2.15 1.13 -14.73
N LEU A 250 2.22 2.22 -13.97
CA LEU A 250 2.13 2.17 -12.51
C LEU A 250 0.77 1.64 -12.03
N ARG A 251 -0.33 2.02 -12.69
CA ARG A 251 -1.66 1.47 -12.40
C ARG A 251 -1.72 -0.04 -12.65
N MET A 252 -1.17 -0.51 -13.78
CA MET A 252 -1.13 -1.94 -14.08
C MET A 252 -0.27 -2.72 -13.08
N ARG A 253 0.88 -2.16 -12.67
CA ARG A 253 1.72 -2.76 -11.63
C ARG A 253 1.00 -2.80 -10.28
N LEU A 254 0.30 -1.72 -9.91
CA LEU A 254 -0.48 -1.68 -8.67
C LEU A 254 -1.59 -2.73 -8.68
N GLN A 255 -2.35 -2.84 -9.78
CA GLN A 255 -3.36 -3.88 -9.95
C GLN A 255 -2.77 -5.29 -9.87
N GLY A 256 -1.58 -5.50 -10.45
CA GLY A 256 -0.84 -6.75 -10.30
C GLY A 256 -0.51 -7.07 -8.83
N CYS A 257 0.00 -6.08 -8.08
CA CYS A 257 0.27 -6.24 -6.66
C CYS A 257 -1.01 -6.47 -5.84
N GLU A 258 -2.13 -5.80 -6.18
CA GLU A 258 -3.43 -6.03 -5.55
C GLU A 258 -3.89 -7.48 -5.75
N GLN A 259 -3.81 -8.00 -6.98
CA GLN A 259 -4.12 -9.40 -7.29
C GLN A 259 -3.20 -10.38 -6.55
N GLU A 260 -1.89 -10.12 -6.52
CA GLU A 260 -0.96 -10.95 -5.76
C GLU A 260 -1.32 -10.99 -4.27
N ILE A 261 -1.69 -9.84 -3.69
CA ILE A 261 -2.15 -9.77 -2.29
C ILE A 261 -3.42 -10.58 -2.10
N GLU A 262 -4.41 -10.44 -2.98
CA GLU A 262 -5.66 -11.22 -2.95
C GLU A 262 -5.39 -12.73 -3.01
N GLU A 263 -4.49 -13.18 -3.89
CA GLU A 263 -4.07 -14.57 -3.98
C GLU A 263 -3.42 -15.05 -2.68
N LYS A 264 -2.49 -14.27 -2.10
CA LYS A 264 -1.87 -14.62 -0.81
C LYS A 264 -2.89 -14.67 0.32
N LEU A 265 -3.83 -13.73 0.37
CA LEU A 265 -4.91 -13.73 1.36
C LEU A 265 -5.80 -14.97 1.22
N ALA A 266 -6.16 -15.37 0.00
CA ALA A 266 -6.94 -16.58 -0.23
C ALA A 266 -6.19 -17.84 0.24
N VAL A 267 -4.87 -17.91 0.00
CA VAL A 267 -4.04 -19.01 0.51
C VAL A 267 -4.00 -19.02 2.04
N VAL A 268 -3.83 -17.87 2.68
CA VAL A 268 -3.85 -17.77 4.15
C VAL A 268 -5.19 -18.22 4.72
N GLN A 269 -6.31 -17.76 4.15
CA GLN A 269 -7.65 -18.18 4.57
C GLN A 269 -7.85 -19.70 4.41
N GLY A 270 -7.32 -20.29 3.33
CA GLY A 270 -7.36 -21.74 3.14
C GLY A 270 -6.56 -22.50 4.20
N VAL A 271 -5.38 -21.98 4.58
CA VAL A 271 -4.56 -22.57 5.64
C VAL A 271 -5.21 -22.40 7.02
N GLU A 272 -5.78 -21.24 7.31
CA GLU A 272 -6.52 -20.98 8.56
C GLU A 272 -7.70 -21.92 8.71
N ALA A 273 -8.52 -22.09 7.66
CA ALA A 273 -9.62 -23.05 7.65
C ALA A 273 -9.12 -24.49 7.89
N GLY A 274 -8.02 -24.89 7.25
CA GLY A 274 -7.42 -26.22 7.47
C GLY A 274 -6.93 -26.43 8.90
N LEU A 275 -6.34 -25.40 9.53
CA LEU A 275 -5.90 -25.45 10.93
C LEU A 275 -7.10 -25.51 11.90
N GLU A 276 -8.18 -24.78 11.62
CA GLU A 276 -9.42 -24.84 12.40
C GLU A 276 -10.05 -26.22 12.32
N GLU A 277 -10.12 -26.81 11.12
CA GLU A 277 -10.58 -28.19 10.93
C GLU A 277 -9.71 -29.17 11.73
N GLU A 278 -8.39 -29.06 11.65
CA GLU A 278 -7.47 -29.92 12.41
C GLU A 278 -7.66 -29.76 13.93
N ARG A 279 -7.83 -28.51 14.42
CA ARG A 279 -8.13 -28.23 15.83
C ARG A 279 -9.42 -28.91 16.27
N VAL A 280 -10.50 -28.72 15.52
CA VAL A 280 -11.81 -29.33 15.83
C VAL A 280 -11.72 -30.85 15.79
N GLN A 281 -10.96 -31.43 14.85
CA GLN A 281 -10.73 -32.87 14.82
C GLN A 281 -9.95 -33.36 16.04
N ARG A 282 -8.91 -32.64 16.47
CA ARG A 282 -8.15 -32.96 17.68
C ARG A 282 -9.04 -32.89 18.93
N GLU A 283 -9.84 -31.83 19.08
CA GLU A 283 -10.80 -31.69 20.19
C GLU A 283 -11.85 -32.83 20.18
N ARG A 284 -12.33 -33.23 19.00
CA ARG A 284 -13.23 -34.40 18.86
C ARG A 284 -12.56 -35.70 19.28
N GLN A 285 -11.30 -35.91 18.91
CA GLN A 285 -10.56 -37.10 19.32
C GLN A 285 -10.31 -37.11 20.84
N GLU A 286 -9.95 -35.97 21.42
CA GLU A 286 -9.75 -35.84 22.86
C GLU A 286 -11.06 -36.07 23.63
N THR A 287 -12.16 -35.45 23.22
CA THR A 287 -13.48 -35.68 23.84
C THR A 287 -13.93 -37.13 23.72
N GLN A 288 -13.71 -37.78 22.57
CA GLN A 288 -13.95 -39.22 22.42
C GLN A 288 -13.07 -40.06 23.35
N TRP A 289 -11.78 -39.71 23.49
CA TRP A 289 -10.85 -40.40 24.37
C TRP A 289 -11.25 -40.25 25.84
N VAL A 290 -11.61 -39.03 26.27
CA VAL A 290 -12.12 -38.76 27.63
C VAL A 290 -13.41 -39.54 27.88
N THR A 291 -14.36 -39.50 26.95
CA THR A 291 -15.62 -40.26 27.06
C THR A 291 -15.35 -41.77 27.17
N ALA A 292 -14.42 -42.30 26.37
CA ALA A 292 -14.02 -43.70 26.43
C ALA A 292 -13.30 -44.04 27.76
N ALA A 293 -12.48 -43.13 28.29
CA ALA A 293 -11.82 -43.30 29.59
C ALA A 293 -12.84 -43.29 30.75
N GLU A 294 -13.83 -42.39 30.71
CA GLU A 294 -14.94 -42.34 31.66
C GLU A 294 -15.78 -43.62 31.62
N ALA A 295 -16.14 -44.10 30.42
CA ALA A 295 -16.87 -45.35 30.26
C ALA A 295 -16.08 -46.55 30.84
N ARG A 296 -14.76 -46.61 30.60
CA ARG A 296 -13.89 -47.63 31.20
C ARG A 296 -13.85 -47.52 32.73
N ALA A 297 -13.78 -46.31 33.27
CA ALA A 297 -13.81 -46.08 34.71
C ALA A 297 -15.15 -46.52 35.33
N GLN A 298 -16.27 -46.24 34.67
CA GLN A 298 -17.61 -46.71 35.09
C GLN A 298 -17.68 -48.25 35.08
N VAL A 299 -17.20 -48.90 34.01
CA VAL A 299 -17.13 -50.37 33.95
C VAL A 299 -16.30 -50.95 35.09
N LEU A 300 -15.17 -50.32 35.43
CA LEU A 300 -14.35 -50.76 36.56
C LEU A 300 -15.08 -50.60 37.90
N ARG A 301 -15.82 -49.50 38.12
CA ARG A 301 -16.64 -49.28 39.32
C ARG A 301 -17.71 -50.37 39.45
N VAL A 302 -18.51 -50.58 38.40
CA VAL A 302 -19.55 -51.63 38.38
C VAL A 302 -18.93 -53.02 38.60
N LYS A 303 -17.75 -53.30 38.04
CA LYS A 303 -17.04 -54.56 38.27
C LYS A 303 -16.61 -54.73 39.73
N THR A 304 -16.18 -53.66 40.39
CA THR A 304 -15.83 -53.72 41.82
C THR A 304 -17.06 -53.92 42.70
N GLU A 305 -18.17 -53.26 42.38
CA GLU A 305 -19.45 -53.43 43.07
C GLU A 305 -20.01 -54.84 42.89
N LEU A 306 -19.97 -55.38 41.66
CA LEU A 306 -20.39 -56.76 41.37
C LEU A 306 -19.57 -57.78 42.17
N LYS A 307 -18.24 -57.60 42.28
CA LYS A 307 -17.40 -58.46 43.12
C LYS A 307 -17.73 -58.33 44.61
N ALA A 308 -18.11 -57.15 45.07
CA ALA A 308 -18.56 -56.96 46.45
C ALA A 308 -19.90 -57.67 46.71
N GLN A 309 -20.84 -57.56 45.77
CA GLN A 309 -22.12 -58.27 45.79
C GLN A 309 -21.93 -59.79 45.72
N GLU A 310 -21.02 -60.30 44.89
CA GLU A 310 -20.68 -61.72 44.81
C GLU A 310 -20.16 -62.24 46.17
N ARG A 311 -19.29 -61.48 46.84
CA ARG A 311 -18.83 -61.83 48.20
C ARG A 311 -19.98 -61.84 49.21
N GLN A 312 -20.88 -60.87 49.15
CA GLN A 312 -22.07 -60.84 50.01
C GLN A 312 -23.00 -62.03 49.73
N ALA A 313 -23.23 -62.37 48.47
CA ALA A 313 -24.03 -63.53 48.07
C ALA A 313 -23.41 -64.84 48.60
N VAL A 314 -22.10 -65.03 48.46
CA VAL A 314 -21.39 -66.20 49.02
C VAL A 314 -21.50 -66.25 50.55
N GLN A 315 -21.41 -65.11 51.24
CA GLN A 315 -21.62 -65.05 52.69
C GLN A 315 -23.05 -65.45 53.09
N LEU A 316 -24.06 -64.95 52.36
CA LEU A 316 -25.46 -65.31 52.56
C LEU A 316 -25.74 -66.78 52.23
N GLU A 317 -25.14 -67.33 51.16
CA GLU A 317 -25.23 -68.76 50.89
C GLU A 317 -24.61 -69.59 52.02
N GLY A 318 -23.47 -69.16 52.56
CA GLY A 318 -22.85 -69.81 53.72
C GLY A 318 -23.74 -69.78 54.96
N SER A 319 -24.43 -68.66 55.22
CA SER A 319 -25.37 -68.55 56.34
C SER A 319 -26.62 -69.40 56.12
N CYS A 320 -27.22 -69.39 54.91
CA CYS A 320 -28.32 -70.29 54.55
C CYS A 320 -27.94 -71.77 54.74
N ARG A 321 -26.78 -72.20 54.25
CA ARG A 321 -26.28 -73.58 54.45
C ARG A 321 -26.03 -73.92 55.93
N ALA A 322 -25.70 -72.94 56.76
CA ALA A 322 -25.57 -73.15 58.21
C ALA A 322 -26.95 -73.29 58.88
N LEU A 323 -27.92 -72.46 58.48
CA LEU A 323 -29.31 -72.57 58.91
C LEU A 323 -29.93 -73.90 58.49
N ASP A 324 -29.71 -74.36 57.26
CA ASP A 324 -30.17 -75.67 56.78
C ASP A 324 -29.60 -76.83 57.61
N ARG A 325 -28.32 -76.75 58.00
CA ARG A 325 -27.70 -77.74 58.89
C ARG A 325 -28.33 -77.71 60.29
N SER A 326 -28.55 -76.52 60.85
CA SER A 326 -29.20 -76.37 62.16
C SER A 326 -30.65 -76.87 62.14
N LEU A 327 -31.39 -76.57 61.07
CA LEU A 327 -32.74 -77.05 60.83
C LEU A 327 -32.77 -78.58 60.67
N GLY A 328 -31.81 -79.14 59.92
CA GLY A 328 -31.66 -80.59 59.81
C GLY A 328 -31.35 -81.27 61.15
N GLN A 329 -30.53 -80.62 62.01
CA GLN A 329 -30.25 -81.12 63.36
C GLN A 329 -31.48 -81.04 64.27
N SER A 330 -32.23 -79.93 64.27
CA SER A 330 -33.45 -79.80 65.06
C SER A 330 -34.54 -80.75 64.57
N SER A 331 -34.67 -80.95 63.25
CA SER A 331 -35.58 -81.93 62.66
C SER A 331 -35.23 -83.36 63.09
N LYS A 332 -33.94 -83.75 63.11
CA LYS A 332 -33.50 -85.04 63.67
C LYS A 332 -33.84 -85.19 65.15
N LYS A 333 -33.53 -84.18 65.98
CA LYS A 333 -33.90 -84.20 67.40
C LYS A 333 -35.41 -84.32 67.61
N LEU A 334 -36.21 -83.65 66.79
CA LEU A 334 -37.67 -83.79 66.80
C LEU A 334 -38.11 -85.22 66.42
N GLN A 335 -37.45 -85.85 65.44
CA GLN A 335 -37.69 -87.26 65.10
C GLN A 335 -37.31 -88.20 66.24
N ASP A 336 -36.17 -87.99 66.90
CA ASP A 336 -35.72 -88.80 68.05
C ASP A 336 -36.71 -88.66 69.22
N MET A 337 -37.08 -87.42 69.58
CA MET A 337 -38.12 -87.15 70.58
C MET A 337 -39.46 -87.79 70.22
N GLN A 338 -39.83 -87.80 68.93
CA GLN A 338 -41.04 -88.47 68.46
C GLN A 338 -40.95 -90.00 68.65
N GLN A 339 -39.80 -90.61 68.37
CA GLN A 339 -39.57 -92.04 68.62
C GLN A 339 -39.60 -92.37 70.11
N GLU A 340 -39.00 -91.53 70.95
CA GLU A 340 -39.07 -91.65 72.41
C GLU A 340 -40.51 -91.53 72.91
N LEU A 341 -41.28 -90.56 72.41
CA LEU A 341 -42.71 -90.43 72.71
C LEU A 341 -43.49 -91.67 72.27
N GLU A 342 -43.21 -92.22 71.10
CA GLU A 342 -43.81 -93.48 70.64
C GLU A 342 -43.43 -94.65 71.54
N GLN A 343 -42.18 -94.72 72.03
CA GLN A 343 -41.72 -95.74 72.96
C GLN A 343 -42.37 -95.60 74.34
N LEU A 344 -42.39 -94.41 74.91
CA LEU A 344 -43.11 -94.11 76.15
C LEU A 344 -44.61 -94.37 75.99
N THR A 345 -45.20 -94.11 74.83
CA THR A 345 -46.60 -94.46 74.54
C THR A 345 -46.80 -95.97 74.52
N LYS A 346 -45.86 -96.74 73.96
CA LYS A 346 -45.89 -98.22 74.02
C LYS A 346 -45.75 -98.71 75.45
N GLU A 347 -44.83 -98.16 76.24
CA GLU A 347 -44.63 -98.49 77.66
C GLU A 347 -45.85 -98.11 78.49
N LEU A 348 -46.42 -96.93 78.28
CA LEU A 348 -47.66 -96.48 78.93
C LEU A 348 -48.82 -97.42 78.59
N ARG A 349 -48.98 -97.80 77.31
CA ARG A 349 -49.98 -98.81 76.90
C ARG A 349 -49.71 -100.15 77.58
N GLN A 350 -48.45 -100.57 77.71
CA GLN A 350 -48.07 -101.81 78.38
C GLN A 350 -48.35 -101.76 79.89
N VAL A 351 -48.02 -100.66 80.56
CA VAL A 351 -48.31 -100.44 81.99
C VAL A 351 -49.82 -100.35 82.21
N ASN A 352 -50.54 -99.60 81.38
CA ASN A 352 -52.01 -99.54 81.41
C ASN A 352 -52.62 -100.94 81.20
N LEU A 353 -52.09 -101.73 80.27
CA LEU A 353 -52.51 -103.12 80.07
C LEU A 353 -52.17 -104.01 81.28
N GLN A 354 -50.99 -103.87 81.88
CA GLN A 354 -50.64 -104.58 83.12
C GLN A 354 -51.53 -104.15 84.30
N GLN A 355 -51.86 -102.87 84.41
CA GLN A 355 -52.76 -102.33 85.43
C GLN A 355 -54.18 -102.85 85.20
N PHE A 356 -54.63 -102.90 83.94
CA PHE A 356 -55.88 -103.55 83.54
C PHE A 356 -55.88 -105.04 83.96
N ILE A 357 -54.81 -105.80 83.66
CA ILE A 357 -54.66 -107.21 84.04
C ILE A 357 -54.61 -107.39 85.57
N ARG A 358 -53.94 -106.50 86.33
CA ARG A 358 -53.93 -106.55 87.81
C ARG A 358 -55.29 -106.19 88.41
N GLN A 359 -56.00 -105.21 87.86
CA GLN A 359 -57.33 -104.82 88.32
C GLN A 359 -58.40 -105.84 87.93
N THR A 360 -58.24 -106.57 86.82
CA THR A 360 -59.13 -107.67 86.42
C THR A 360 -58.70 -109.05 86.95
N GLY A 361 -57.55 -109.12 87.64
CA GLY A 361 -56.95 -110.33 88.15
C GLY A 361 -57.38 -110.75 89.57
N THR A 362 -58.54 -110.35 90.10
CA THR A 362 -59.19 -111.03 91.24
C THR A 362 -60.67 -110.62 91.36
N LYS A 363 -61.58 -111.44 90.80
CA LYS A 363 -63.04 -111.60 91.07
C LYS A 363 -63.99 -110.37 91.08
N VAL A 364 -65.15 -110.56 90.41
CA VAL A 364 -66.50 -109.98 90.72
C VAL A 364 -66.70 -108.53 90.23
N THR A 365 -67.75 -108.06 89.55
CA THR A 365 -69.06 -108.52 88.99
C THR A 365 -69.71 -107.35 88.20
N VAL A 366 -70.72 -107.66 87.35
CA VAL A 366 -71.85 -106.83 86.83
C VAL A 366 -71.65 -105.80 85.67
N LEU A 367 -72.57 -105.92 84.69
CA LEU A 367 -72.95 -105.11 83.49
C LEU A 367 -73.54 -103.70 83.81
N PRO A 368 -74.08 -102.88 82.85
CA PRO A 368 -73.55 -102.30 81.58
C PRO A 368 -73.80 -100.76 81.45
N ALA A 369 -73.14 -100.03 80.52
CA ALA A 369 -73.64 -98.83 79.79
C ALA A 369 -72.59 -98.20 78.82
N GLU A 370 -73.02 -97.86 77.60
CA GLU A 370 -72.33 -97.08 76.54
C GLU A 370 -72.54 -95.55 76.70
N PRO A 371 -72.12 -94.63 75.76
CA PRO A 371 -71.21 -94.67 74.59
C PRO A 371 -70.06 -93.62 74.76
N THR A 372 -69.09 -93.32 73.88
CA THR A 372 -69.10 -92.97 72.44
C THR A 372 -67.63 -92.77 72.02
N GLU A 373 -67.32 -93.11 70.75
CA GLU A 373 -66.38 -92.43 69.83
C GLU A 373 -64.87 -92.44 70.23
N GLU A 374 -63.90 -92.79 69.38
CA GLU A 374 -63.75 -92.74 67.93
C GLU A 374 -62.44 -93.49 67.56
N GLU A 375 -62.20 -93.66 66.25
CA GLU A 375 -60.99 -94.20 65.59
C GLU A 375 -60.80 -95.72 65.49
N SER A 376 -60.94 -96.20 64.25
CA SER A 376 -59.93 -97.08 63.67
C SER A 376 -59.56 -96.59 62.26
N ALA A 377 -58.34 -96.11 62.13
CA ALA A 377 -57.55 -96.19 60.89
C ALA A 377 -57.38 -97.70 60.52
N PRO A 378 -56.96 -98.12 59.29
CA PRO A 378 -55.84 -97.48 58.59
C PRO A 378 -55.79 -97.55 57.04
N ASN A 379 -54.88 -96.73 56.50
CA ASN A 379 -54.03 -96.93 55.31
C ASN A 379 -54.71 -97.27 53.96
N SER A 380 -54.47 -96.56 52.85
CA SER A 380 -53.28 -95.82 52.44
C SER A 380 -53.54 -95.06 51.12
N ARG A 381 -52.69 -94.04 50.89
CA ARG A 381 -52.36 -93.37 49.61
C ARG A 381 -53.43 -92.50 48.94
N GLY A 382 -53.11 -91.21 48.89
CA GLY A 382 -53.16 -90.45 47.63
C GLY A 382 -53.97 -89.17 47.66
N ILE A 383 -53.25 -88.04 47.65
CA ILE A 383 -53.59 -86.79 46.94
C ILE A 383 -54.72 -85.94 47.55
N GLY A 384 -54.37 -84.76 48.05
CA GLY A 384 -55.25 -83.60 48.23
C GLY A 384 -54.43 -82.33 47.96
N SER A 385 -55.00 -81.16 47.63
CA SER A 385 -56.38 -80.74 47.42
C SER A 385 -56.33 -79.41 46.66
N GLN A 386 -57.37 -79.10 45.90
CA GLN A 386 -57.59 -77.83 45.20
C GLN A 386 -58.50 -76.90 46.04
N HIS A 387 -58.22 -75.59 45.94
CA HIS A 387 -59.14 -74.46 45.74
C HIS A 387 -60.29 -74.19 46.76
N ALA A 388 -60.24 -73.07 47.48
CA ALA A 388 -60.88 -71.75 47.17
C ALA A 388 -62.11 -71.53 48.12
N PRO A 389 -62.79 -70.36 48.25
CA PRO A 389 -62.85 -69.19 47.37
C PRO A 389 -63.04 -67.78 48.03
N GLY A 390 -63.17 -66.73 47.19
CA GLY A 390 -64.00 -65.53 47.43
C GLY A 390 -63.35 -64.34 48.16
N HIS A 391 -62.71 -63.36 47.51
CA HIS A 391 -63.24 -62.22 46.72
C HIS A 391 -63.92 -61.09 47.54
N LEU A 392 -63.40 -59.85 47.40
CA LEU A 392 -64.04 -58.53 47.20
C LEU A 392 -62.97 -57.42 47.41
N ARG A 393 -62.54 -56.69 46.36
CA ARG A 393 -62.99 -55.34 45.91
C ARG A 393 -62.74 -54.22 46.95
N VAL A 394 -62.30 -53.00 46.68
CA VAL A 394 -61.97 -52.12 45.51
C VAL A 394 -61.38 -50.84 46.16
N LEU A 395 -60.52 -50.07 45.47
CA LEU A 395 -60.64 -48.59 45.28
C LEU A 395 -59.41 -48.00 44.54
N HIS A 396 -59.68 -47.53 43.33
CA HIS A 396 -59.22 -46.27 42.71
C HIS A 396 -57.72 -46.02 42.39
N SER A 397 -57.43 -45.91 41.08
CA SER A 397 -56.54 -44.87 40.51
C SER A 397 -57.31 -43.51 40.46
N PRO A 398 -56.75 -42.29 40.19
CA PRO A 398 -55.55 -42.01 39.38
C PRO A 398 -54.75 -40.67 39.69
N LEU A 399 -53.81 -40.35 38.80
CA LEU A 399 -53.25 -39.02 38.41
C LEU A 399 -52.16 -38.27 39.24
N THR A 400 -51.15 -37.84 38.48
CA THR A 400 -50.40 -36.56 38.47
C THR A 400 -49.22 -36.29 39.42
N SER A 401 -48.08 -35.93 38.78
CA SER A 401 -47.08 -34.88 39.10
C SER A 401 -45.66 -35.42 39.29
N GLY A 402 -44.62 -35.01 38.55
CA GLY A 402 -44.48 -34.00 37.49
C GLY A 402 -43.34 -34.41 36.54
N LEU A 403 -43.49 -34.26 35.22
CA LEU A 403 -43.10 -33.06 34.46
C LEU A 403 -41.67 -32.58 34.77
N ASN A 404 -40.76 -33.01 33.89
CA ASN A 404 -39.73 -32.26 33.14
C ASN A 404 -39.33 -30.85 33.62
N PRO A 405 -38.06 -30.50 33.41
CA PRO A 405 -37.79 -29.67 32.24
C PRO A 405 -36.55 -30.13 31.45
N GLU A 406 -36.79 -30.91 30.39
CA GLU A 406 -36.10 -30.67 29.13
C GLU A 406 -36.61 -29.31 28.62
N GLY A 407 -35.70 -28.34 28.59
CA GLY A 407 -35.92 -27.00 28.11
C GLY A 407 -34.59 -26.37 27.71
N ILE A 408 -34.44 -26.21 26.38
CA ILE A 408 -33.57 -25.31 25.59
C ILE A 408 -32.06 -25.67 25.53
N TYR A 409 -31.39 -25.92 24.39
CA TYR A 409 -31.52 -25.44 22.99
C TYR A 409 -31.04 -26.49 21.95
N VAL A 410 -31.80 -26.73 20.87
CA VAL A 410 -31.42 -26.53 19.44
C VAL A 410 -32.68 -26.13 18.68
#